data_AF-A0A820U1C1-F1
#
_entry.id   AF-A0A820U1C1-F1
#
_cell.length_a   1.000
_cell.length_b   1.000
_cell.length_c   1.000
_cell.angle_alpha   90.00
_cell.angle_beta   90.00
_cell.angle_gamma   90.00
#
_symmetry.space_group_name_H-M   'P 1'
#
loop_
_entity.id
_entity.type
_entity.pdbx_description
1 polymer ?
#
loop_
_entity_poly.entity_id
_entity_poly.type
_entity_poly.pdbx_seq_one_letter_code
_entity_poly.pdbx_strand_id
1 'polypeptide(L)'
;MISQSRSDPTVKVSSTIQSIYPNEKRNTSDDVNTHKRTFGQLAEVENATGHSQSRESDTSILEKQKQSRFKLYETPKSQFENSLAKNGISNEEEPLKQITARKELIQSPENEGRYNNAQKTKAPLSELEQSQLLAEQVNAMTPSHANMDCERVTDQTDLVDAMNRRSEAVESRVESEIDRKQDEECLITVERLINMWNDSSQLPSCSEKYIISLLFYVSVKLADKEKILRSNVKMPNEIEEKIMKEFDNLKERLKTEELQSGFVENIIERCSVYLKDKSWNNALIDLRKLLKEVRPLDTQELIRLVAKANDAAKLIKGKEIILLLAGTGAGKSTTIHFLGGSTMAETIVQRMYYIAPITIKNPDLQKITTTPFVKSGTRYISPVTINFKDIGGSSSDSVILCNTPGFEDTSGPEVDIANGIGIVKAIRT
;
A
#
# COMPACT_ATOMS: atom_id res chain seq x y z
N MET A 1 4.36 67.36 -36.42
CA MET A 1 3.22 66.44 -36.52
C MET A 1 3.70 65.01 -36.28
N ILE A 2 4.03 64.69 -35.02
CA ILE A 2 4.25 63.34 -34.48
C ILE A 2 3.94 63.45 -32.99
N SER A 3 2.93 62.74 -32.49
CA SER A 3 2.80 62.40 -31.07
C SER A 3 1.75 61.28 -30.94
N GLN A 4 2.22 60.03 -30.90
CA GLN A 4 1.41 58.90 -30.48
C GLN A 4 1.65 58.66 -28.99
N SER A 5 0.62 58.91 -28.19
CA SER A 5 0.55 58.56 -26.78
C SER A 5 0.07 57.11 -26.65
N ARG A 6 0.78 56.34 -25.81
CA ARG A 6 0.39 55.02 -25.33
C ARG A 6 -0.69 55.19 -24.25
N SER A 7 -1.76 54.41 -24.33
CA SER A 7 -2.73 54.24 -23.24
C SER A 7 -2.76 52.78 -22.79
N ASP A 8 -2.34 52.54 -21.56
CA ASP A 8 -2.58 51.32 -20.78
C ASP A 8 -4.06 51.26 -20.33
N PRO A 9 -4.71 50.09 -20.37
CA PRO A 9 -5.97 49.89 -19.68
C PRO A 9 -5.74 49.22 -18.32
N THR A 10 -5.89 50.01 -17.25
CA THR A 10 -6.04 49.53 -15.88
C THR A 10 -7.46 49.00 -15.68
N VAL A 11 -7.57 47.71 -15.39
CA VAL A 11 -8.83 47.04 -15.05
C VAL A 11 -9.24 47.42 -13.62
N LYS A 12 -10.36 48.14 -13.49
CA LYS A 12 -11.06 48.37 -12.22
C LYS A 12 -11.89 47.14 -11.87
N VAL A 13 -11.52 46.45 -10.80
CA VAL A 13 -12.38 45.43 -10.17
C VAL A 13 -13.22 46.13 -9.09
N SER A 14 -14.53 46.17 -9.32
CA SER A 14 -15.54 46.70 -8.40
C SER A 14 -15.80 45.70 -7.27
N SER A 15 -15.61 46.16 -6.03
CA SER A 15 -15.98 45.45 -4.80
C SER A 15 -17.48 45.56 -4.56
N THR A 16 -18.19 44.43 -4.55
CA THR A 16 -19.61 44.36 -4.13
C THR A 16 -19.83 43.07 -3.33
N ILE A 17 -19.47 43.09 -2.04
CA ILE A 17 -20.07 42.23 -1.00
C ILE A 17 -20.09 43.03 0.30
N GLN A 18 -21.20 43.71 0.56
CA GLN A 18 -21.59 44.22 1.87
C GLN A 18 -23.12 44.21 1.94
N SER A 19 -23.69 43.12 2.46
CA SER A 19 -24.90 43.16 3.29
C SER A 19 -25.19 41.77 3.82
N ILE A 20 -25.86 41.71 4.97
CA ILE A 20 -26.22 40.57 5.81
C ILE A 20 -25.26 40.40 6.99
N TYR A 21 -25.47 41.21 8.04
CA TYR A 21 -25.73 40.80 9.43
C TYR A 21 -26.04 42.07 10.25
N PRO A 22 -27.13 42.13 11.04
CA PRO A 22 -27.44 43.29 11.86
C PRO A 22 -26.70 43.24 13.20
N ASN A 23 -26.32 44.43 13.67
CA ASN A 23 -25.76 44.73 14.98
C ASN A 23 -26.75 44.40 16.11
N GLU A 24 -26.34 43.57 17.06
CA GLU A 24 -26.84 43.61 18.44
C GLU A 24 -25.66 43.81 19.40
N LYS A 25 -25.63 44.97 20.06
CA LYS A 25 -24.79 45.24 21.23
C LYS A 25 -25.54 44.82 22.49
N ARG A 26 -25.00 43.88 23.27
CA ARG A 26 -25.30 43.76 24.71
C ARG A 26 -24.04 43.37 25.50
N ASN A 27 -23.85 44.09 26.61
CA ASN A 27 -22.81 43.92 27.62
C ASN A 27 -22.90 42.54 28.29
N THR A 28 -21.81 41.78 28.34
CA THR A 28 -21.62 40.63 29.26
C THR A 28 -20.12 40.36 29.47
N SER A 29 -19.47 41.02 30.43
CA SER A 29 -18.10 40.64 30.87
C SER A 29 -18.11 39.65 32.03
N ASP A 30 -19.22 39.51 32.75
CA ASP A 30 -19.22 38.82 34.05
C ASP A 30 -19.76 37.38 33.97
N ASP A 31 -20.46 36.99 32.90
CA ASP A 31 -20.99 35.63 32.71
C ASP A 31 -19.98 34.64 32.07
N VAL A 32 -18.94 35.16 31.41
CA VAL A 32 -17.96 34.35 30.67
C VAL A 32 -16.98 33.62 31.61
N ASN A 33 -16.72 34.16 32.80
CA ASN A 33 -15.80 33.55 33.76
C ASN A 33 -16.44 32.40 34.55
N THR A 34 -17.76 32.45 34.75
CA THR A 34 -18.49 31.39 35.46
C THR A 34 -18.68 30.17 34.57
N HIS A 35 -18.95 30.36 33.27
CA HIS A 35 -19.08 29.25 32.32
C HIS A 35 -17.75 28.56 31.98
N LYS A 36 -16.61 29.28 31.98
CA LYS A 36 -15.29 28.67 31.78
C LYS A 36 -14.87 27.72 32.91
N ARG A 37 -15.27 27.98 34.16
CA ARG A 37 -14.99 27.07 35.28
C ARG A 37 -15.81 25.80 35.21
N THR A 38 -17.08 25.88 34.83
CA THR A 38 -17.97 24.71 34.73
C THR A 38 -17.60 23.80 33.55
N PHE A 39 -17.14 24.37 32.42
CA PHE A 39 -16.66 23.58 31.28
C PHE A 39 -15.30 22.90 31.54
N GLY A 40 -14.40 23.51 32.31
CA GLY A 40 -13.13 22.88 32.71
C GLY A 40 -13.34 21.66 33.60
N GLN A 41 -14.29 21.72 34.54
CA GLN A 41 -14.60 20.61 35.44
C GLN A 41 -15.33 19.46 34.75
N LEU A 42 -16.14 19.73 33.72
CA LEU A 42 -16.78 18.68 32.91
C LEU A 42 -15.79 17.95 31.99
N ALA A 43 -14.81 18.68 31.42
CA ALA A 43 -13.75 18.08 30.59
C ALA A 43 -12.81 17.16 31.39
N GLU A 44 -12.54 17.47 32.66
CA GLU A 44 -11.75 16.59 33.55
C GLU A 44 -12.51 15.31 33.93
N VAL A 45 -13.83 15.37 34.08
CA VAL A 45 -14.67 14.19 34.38
C VAL A 45 -14.85 13.30 33.14
N GLU A 46 -15.00 13.88 31.94
CA GLU A 46 -15.02 13.11 30.67
C GLU A 46 -13.69 12.41 30.38
N ASN A 47 -12.55 13.07 30.65
CA ASN A 47 -11.23 12.44 30.47
C ASN A 47 -10.97 11.28 31.45
N ALA A 48 -11.44 11.39 32.71
CA ALA A 48 -11.26 10.32 33.70
C ALA A 48 -12.15 9.09 33.44
N THR A 49 -13.36 9.30 32.91
CA THR A 49 -14.32 8.22 32.60
C THR A 49 -14.05 7.57 31.24
N GLY A 50 -13.57 8.32 30.24
CA GLY A 50 -13.18 7.79 28.93
C GLY A 50 -11.96 6.86 28.95
N HIS A 51 -10.99 7.09 29.84
CA HIS A 51 -9.77 6.26 29.95
C HIS A 51 -10.00 4.89 30.62
N SER A 52 -11.08 4.74 31.38
CA SER A 52 -11.40 3.47 32.05
C SER A 52 -12.22 2.55 31.14
N GLN A 53 -13.10 3.10 30.30
CA GLN A 53 -13.92 2.31 29.36
C GLN A 53 -13.15 1.87 28.10
N SER A 54 -12.16 2.64 27.63
CA SER A 54 -11.35 2.26 26.45
C SER A 54 -10.38 1.09 26.73
N ARG A 55 -9.85 1.00 27.95
CA ARG A 55 -8.93 -0.09 28.33
C ARG A 55 -9.61 -1.45 28.45
N GLU A 56 -10.87 -1.50 28.87
CA GLU A 56 -11.66 -2.73 28.90
C GLU A 56 -12.08 -3.19 27.48
N SER A 57 -12.32 -2.25 26.56
CA SER A 57 -12.61 -2.61 25.17
C SER A 57 -11.38 -3.15 24.45
N ASP A 58 -10.20 -2.58 24.67
CA ASP A 58 -8.96 -2.98 23.98
C ASP A 58 -8.45 -4.34 24.46
N THR A 59 -8.58 -4.64 25.75
CA THR A 59 -8.25 -5.96 26.29
C THR A 59 -9.19 -7.05 25.75
N SER A 60 -10.50 -6.78 25.63
CA SER A 60 -11.43 -7.76 25.04
C SER A 60 -11.20 -7.99 23.54
N ILE A 61 -10.80 -6.94 22.81
CA ILE A 61 -10.44 -7.04 21.38
C ILE A 61 -9.17 -7.88 21.22
N LEU A 62 -8.16 -7.64 22.04
CA LEU A 62 -6.92 -8.40 22.03
C LEU A 62 -7.14 -9.89 22.39
N GLU A 63 -8.01 -10.19 23.36
CA GLU A 63 -8.40 -11.56 23.68
C GLU A 63 -9.16 -12.25 22.55
N LYS A 64 -10.12 -11.55 21.91
CA LYS A 64 -10.83 -12.08 20.73
C LYS A 64 -9.89 -12.34 19.56
N GLN A 65 -8.89 -11.48 19.35
CA GLN A 65 -7.85 -11.68 18.34
C GLN A 65 -6.93 -12.86 18.68
N LYS A 66 -6.53 -13.02 19.94
CA LYS A 66 -5.75 -14.18 20.41
C LYS A 66 -6.52 -15.49 20.23
N GLN A 67 -7.80 -15.52 20.61
CA GLN A 67 -8.66 -16.70 20.40
C GLN A 67 -8.88 -17.01 18.91
N SER A 68 -9.02 -15.98 18.07
CA SER A 68 -9.17 -16.16 16.62
C SER A 68 -7.89 -16.70 15.97
N ARG A 69 -6.72 -16.20 16.38
CA ARG A 69 -5.41 -16.72 15.95
C ARG A 69 -5.17 -18.15 16.42
N PHE A 70 -5.57 -18.46 17.66
CA PHE A 70 -5.46 -19.81 18.21
C PHE A 70 -6.31 -20.82 17.42
N LYS A 71 -7.57 -20.47 17.10
CA LYS A 71 -8.44 -21.28 16.22
C LYS A 71 -7.88 -21.47 14.81
N LEU A 72 -7.19 -20.46 14.27
CA LEU A 72 -6.54 -20.53 12.96
C LEU A 72 -5.38 -21.54 12.93
N TYR A 73 -4.69 -21.75 14.06
CA TYR A 73 -3.57 -22.67 14.19
C TYR A 73 -3.99 -24.12 14.51
N GLU A 74 -5.04 -24.29 15.32
CA GLU A 74 -5.57 -25.61 15.70
C GLU A 74 -6.01 -26.44 14.50
N THR A 75 -6.63 -25.80 13.49
CA THR A 75 -7.17 -26.53 12.32
C THR A 75 -6.07 -27.16 11.46
N PRO A 76 -5.04 -26.42 10.98
CA PRO A 76 -3.92 -27.01 10.26
C PRO A 76 -3.12 -28.01 11.09
N LYS A 77 -2.93 -27.76 12.38
CA LYS A 77 -2.22 -28.67 13.29
C LYS A 77 -2.94 -30.01 13.42
N SER A 78 -4.25 -30.01 13.67
CA SER A 78 -5.04 -31.24 13.74
C SER A 78 -5.05 -31.99 12.41
N GLN A 79 -5.14 -31.28 11.28
CA GLN A 79 -5.04 -31.89 9.95
C GLN A 79 -3.68 -32.54 9.72
N PHE A 80 -2.60 -31.87 10.15
CA PHE A 80 -1.25 -32.41 10.07
C PHE A 80 -1.08 -33.68 10.91
N GLU A 81 -1.49 -33.65 12.18
CA GLU A 81 -1.42 -34.79 13.10
C GLU A 81 -2.23 -36.00 12.60
N ASN A 82 -3.44 -35.76 12.07
CA ASN A 82 -4.26 -36.80 11.44
C ASN A 82 -3.57 -37.38 10.19
N SER A 83 -2.90 -36.54 9.41
CA SER A 83 -2.13 -36.98 8.24
C SER A 83 -0.93 -37.83 8.65
N LEU A 84 -0.20 -37.45 9.69
CA LEU A 84 0.91 -38.26 10.23
C LEU A 84 0.42 -39.63 10.72
N ALA A 85 -0.68 -39.65 11.49
CA ALA A 85 -1.28 -40.88 12.00
C ALA A 85 -1.72 -41.82 10.87
N LYS A 86 -2.38 -41.27 9.82
CA LYS A 86 -2.79 -42.03 8.63
C LYS A 86 -1.60 -42.65 7.90
N ASN A 87 -0.46 -41.96 7.90
CA ASN A 87 0.77 -42.43 7.28
C ASN A 87 1.61 -43.34 8.21
N GLY A 88 1.22 -43.53 9.47
CA GLY A 88 2.02 -44.29 10.45
C GLY A 88 3.35 -43.60 10.79
N ILE A 89 3.38 -42.27 10.78
CA ILE A 89 4.53 -41.44 11.13
C ILE A 89 4.35 -41.00 12.59
N SER A 90 5.32 -41.29 13.44
CA SER A 90 5.28 -40.87 14.85
C SER A 90 5.50 -39.36 14.96
N ASN A 91 4.78 -38.71 15.87
CA ASN A 91 4.86 -37.27 16.12
C ASN A 91 6.07 -36.89 17.02
N GLU A 92 6.83 -37.88 17.52
CA GLU A 92 7.87 -37.65 18.53
C GLU A 92 9.24 -37.24 17.95
N GLU A 93 9.56 -37.61 16.70
CA GLU A 93 10.87 -37.32 16.10
C GLU A 93 10.73 -36.71 14.70
N GLU A 94 11.04 -35.42 14.57
CA GLU A 94 11.20 -34.68 13.30
C GLU A 94 10.32 -35.19 12.13
N PRO A 95 8.99 -34.98 12.16
CA PRO A 95 8.05 -35.53 11.20
C PRO A 95 8.40 -35.24 9.73
N LEU A 96 9.00 -34.07 9.46
CA LEU A 96 9.49 -33.69 8.14
C LEU A 96 10.60 -34.60 7.62
N LYS A 97 11.55 -35.02 8.47
CA LYS A 97 12.61 -35.94 8.05
C LYS A 97 12.03 -37.32 7.73
N GLN A 98 11.05 -37.78 8.51
CA GLN A 98 10.34 -39.04 8.24
C GLN A 98 9.55 -39.00 6.93
N ILE A 99 8.86 -37.90 6.63
CA ILE A 99 8.13 -37.70 5.36
C ILE A 99 9.12 -37.71 4.17
N THR A 100 10.23 -36.97 4.27
CA THR A 100 11.24 -36.89 3.20
C THR A 100 11.89 -38.24 2.94
N ALA A 101 12.35 -38.94 3.99
CA ALA A 101 12.96 -40.26 3.85
C ALA A 101 12.02 -41.28 3.20
N ARG A 102 10.71 -41.20 3.49
CA ARG A 102 9.71 -42.08 2.90
C ARG A 102 9.41 -41.75 1.44
N LYS A 103 9.45 -40.48 1.04
CA LYS A 103 9.36 -40.07 -0.36
C LYS A 103 10.54 -40.58 -1.17
N GLU A 104 11.76 -40.42 -0.65
CA GLU A 104 12.99 -40.90 -1.30
C GLU A 104 12.96 -42.43 -1.47
N LEU A 105 12.44 -43.16 -0.48
CA LEU A 105 12.28 -44.61 -0.58
C LEU A 105 11.30 -45.02 -1.70
N ILE A 106 10.21 -44.28 -1.89
CA ILE A 106 9.20 -44.52 -2.94
C ILE A 106 9.74 -44.14 -4.32
N GLN A 107 10.60 -43.12 -4.41
CA GLN A 107 11.12 -42.58 -5.68
C GLN A 107 12.41 -43.25 -6.16
N SER A 108 13.08 -44.06 -5.33
CA SER A 108 14.34 -44.71 -5.70
C SER A 108 14.14 -45.89 -6.68
N PRO A 109 14.78 -45.86 -7.87
CA PRO A 109 14.64 -46.90 -8.89
C PRO A 109 15.26 -48.26 -8.50
N GLU A 110 16.16 -48.31 -7.50
CA GLU A 110 16.80 -49.56 -7.05
C GLU A 110 15.88 -50.48 -6.23
N ASN A 111 14.67 -50.01 -5.88
CA ASN A 111 13.71 -50.74 -5.05
C ASN A 111 12.61 -51.49 -5.82
N GLU A 112 12.63 -51.49 -7.16
CA GLU A 112 11.63 -52.23 -7.97
C GLU A 112 11.61 -53.74 -7.65
N GLY A 113 12.74 -54.33 -7.22
CA GLY A 113 12.83 -55.74 -6.81
C GLY A 113 12.33 -56.05 -5.40
N ARG A 114 12.19 -55.05 -4.51
CA ARG A 114 11.70 -55.21 -3.11
C ARG A 114 10.24 -54.76 -2.93
N TYR A 115 9.59 -54.35 -4.01
CA TYR A 115 8.25 -53.77 -4.03
C TYR A 115 7.13 -54.70 -3.54
N ASN A 116 7.38 -56.01 -3.45
CA ASN A 116 6.38 -56.99 -3.03
C ASN A 116 6.18 -57.10 -1.50
N ASN A 117 7.16 -56.69 -0.68
CA ASN A 117 7.00 -56.68 0.79
C ASN A 117 6.55 -55.33 1.35
N ALA A 118 6.70 -54.23 0.59
CA ALA A 118 6.27 -52.88 1.00
C ALA A 118 4.79 -52.57 0.71
N GLN A 119 4.04 -53.48 0.09
CA GLN A 119 2.61 -53.27 -0.19
C GLN A 119 1.72 -53.17 1.06
N LYS A 120 2.22 -53.52 2.26
CA LYS A 120 1.48 -53.37 3.52
C LYS A 120 1.44 -51.93 4.06
N THR A 121 2.23 -50.99 3.53
CA THR A 121 2.31 -49.60 4.03
C THR A 121 2.25 -48.56 2.91
N LYS A 122 1.30 -48.72 1.97
CA LYS A 122 1.07 -47.78 0.87
C LYS A 122 0.29 -46.54 1.34
N ALA A 123 1.02 -45.56 1.85
CA ALA A 123 0.62 -44.18 1.64
C ALA A 123 0.91 -43.80 0.18
N PRO A 124 -0.07 -43.31 -0.61
CA PRO A 124 0.19 -42.70 -1.90
C PRO A 124 1.22 -41.56 -1.76
N LEU A 125 2.10 -41.38 -2.77
CA LEU A 125 3.05 -40.27 -2.80
C LEU A 125 2.35 -38.90 -2.61
N SER A 126 1.14 -38.76 -3.16
CA SER A 126 0.30 -37.58 -3.00
C SER A 126 -0.12 -37.30 -1.55
N GLU A 127 -0.34 -38.33 -0.72
CA GLU A 127 -0.67 -38.15 0.70
C GLU A 127 0.54 -37.70 1.53
N LEU A 128 1.75 -38.13 1.15
CA LEU A 128 3.00 -37.65 1.75
C LEU A 128 3.33 -36.22 1.32
N GLU A 129 3.02 -35.85 0.08
CA GLU A 129 3.10 -34.45 -0.39
C GLU A 129 2.15 -33.54 0.36
N GLN A 130 0.91 -33.98 0.57
CA GLN A 130 -0.07 -33.24 1.38
C GLN A 130 0.40 -33.09 2.84
N SER A 131 0.97 -34.14 3.42
CA SER A 131 1.50 -34.11 4.79
C SER A 131 2.66 -33.11 4.92
N GLN A 132 3.55 -33.05 3.92
CA GLN A 132 4.65 -32.09 3.91
C GLN A 132 4.15 -30.65 3.83
N LEU A 133 3.15 -30.38 2.96
CA LEU A 133 2.56 -29.04 2.83
C LEU A 133 1.94 -28.57 4.15
N LEU A 134 1.22 -29.46 4.85
CA LEU A 134 0.64 -29.18 6.16
C LEU A 134 1.73 -28.91 7.21
N ALA A 135 2.84 -29.67 7.21
CA ALA A 135 3.97 -29.44 8.10
C ALA A 135 4.59 -28.05 7.91
N GLU A 136 4.79 -27.65 6.66
CA GLU A 136 5.34 -26.33 6.31
C GLU A 136 4.40 -25.19 6.72
N GLN A 137 3.08 -25.38 6.57
CA GLN A 137 2.08 -24.43 7.06
C GLN A 137 2.10 -24.30 8.59
N VAL A 138 2.15 -25.41 9.32
CA VAL A 138 2.24 -25.40 10.80
C VAL A 138 3.52 -24.73 11.26
N ASN A 139 4.66 -25.05 10.65
CA ASN A 139 5.95 -24.42 10.98
C ASN A 139 5.97 -22.91 10.70
N ALA A 140 5.38 -22.47 9.58
CA ALA A 140 5.27 -21.05 9.26
C ALA A 140 4.38 -20.26 10.24
N MET A 141 3.42 -20.94 10.89
CA MET A 141 2.54 -20.35 11.89
C MET A 141 3.07 -20.45 13.33
N THR A 142 4.10 -21.26 13.57
CA THR A 142 4.68 -21.45 14.91
C THR A 142 5.70 -20.35 15.17
N PRO A 143 5.53 -19.49 16.20
CA PRO A 143 6.54 -18.49 16.56
C PRO A 143 7.87 -19.19 16.88
N SER A 144 8.99 -18.73 16.33
CA SER A 144 10.27 -19.42 16.54
C SER A 144 10.65 -19.42 18.02
N HIS A 145 10.71 -20.61 18.62
CA HIS A 145 11.11 -20.84 20.02
C HIS A 145 12.64 -20.77 20.24
N ALA A 146 13.39 -20.18 19.30
CA ALA A 146 14.85 -20.08 19.40
C ALA A 146 15.27 -18.95 20.34
N ASN A 147 15.15 -19.21 21.65
CA ASN A 147 16.04 -18.77 22.74
C ASN A 147 15.26 -18.90 24.05
N MET A 148 15.36 -20.07 24.65
CA MET A 148 14.77 -20.36 25.95
C MET A 148 15.70 -21.30 26.73
N ASP A 149 16.93 -20.84 26.98
CA ASP A 149 17.73 -21.38 28.09
C ASP A 149 17.25 -20.68 29.35
N CYS A 150 16.39 -21.37 30.10
CA CYS A 150 15.86 -20.91 31.37
C CYS A 150 16.77 -21.43 32.49
N GLU A 151 17.85 -20.71 32.79
CA GLU A 151 18.45 -20.79 34.11
C GLU A 151 17.53 -20.10 35.13
N ARG A 152 17.37 -20.72 36.29
CA ARG A 152 16.49 -20.26 37.38
C ARG A 152 16.88 -18.86 37.85
N VAL A 153 16.13 -17.85 37.41
CA VAL A 153 16.14 -16.51 37.99
C VAL A 153 15.24 -16.52 39.23
N THR A 154 15.85 -16.36 40.40
CA THR A 154 15.17 -16.42 41.71
C THR A 154 14.79 -15.05 42.28
N ASP A 155 14.77 -13.99 41.47
CA ASP A 155 14.43 -12.66 41.95
C ASP A 155 13.36 -11.96 41.11
N GLN A 156 12.38 -11.37 41.80
CA GLN A 156 11.13 -10.88 41.22
C GLN A 156 11.35 -9.57 40.43
N THR A 157 12.42 -8.85 40.73
CA THR A 157 12.89 -7.63 40.06
C THR A 157 13.49 -7.90 38.69
N ASP A 158 14.27 -8.98 38.54
CA ASP A 158 14.89 -9.36 37.26
C ASP A 158 13.85 -9.79 36.23
N LEU A 159 12.72 -10.33 36.69
CA LEU A 159 11.58 -10.71 35.86
C LEU A 159 10.89 -9.50 35.24
N VAL A 160 10.73 -8.40 35.98
CA VAL A 160 10.12 -7.17 35.48
C VAL A 160 11.04 -6.48 34.47
N ASP A 161 12.34 -6.44 34.74
CA ASP A 161 13.32 -5.87 33.80
C ASP A 161 13.47 -6.70 32.53
N ALA A 162 13.42 -8.03 32.64
CA ALA A 162 13.41 -8.91 31.47
C ALA A 162 12.13 -8.76 30.65
N MET A 163 10.98 -8.55 31.30
CA MET A 163 9.70 -8.28 30.61
C MET A 163 9.70 -6.93 29.90
N ASN A 164 10.25 -5.88 30.51
CA ASN A 164 10.33 -4.54 29.90
C ASN A 164 11.28 -4.54 28.68
N ARG A 165 12.46 -5.16 28.80
CA ARG A 165 13.38 -5.33 27.66
C ARG A 165 12.76 -6.15 26.52
N ARG A 166 11.90 -7.11 26.86
CA ARG A 166 11.17 -7.91 25.88
C ARG A 166 10.05 -7.12 25.21
N SER A 167 9.37 -6.21 25.93
CA SER A 167 8.38 -5.31 25.33
C SER A 167 9.03 -4.38 24.31
N GLU A 168 10.16 -3.75 24.66
CA GLU A 168 10.92 -2.86 23.77
C GLU A 168 11.48 -3.61 22.54
N ALA A 169 11.99 -4.83 22.73
CA ALA A 169 12.48 -5.66 21.64
C ALA A 169 11.35 -6.17 20.72
N VAL A 170 10.15 -6.41 21.25
CA VAL A 170 8.98 -6.80 20.45
C VAL A 170 8.40 -5.59 19.72
N GLU A 171 8.33 -4.42 20.36
CA GLU A 171 7.88 -3.17 19.73
C GLU A 171 8.79 -2.76 18.58
N SER A 172 10.12 -2.75 18.78
CA SER A 172 11.07 -2.46 17.70
C SER A 172 11.02 -3.46 16.55
N ARG A 173 10.75 -4.75 16.83
CA ARG A 173 10.62 -5.79 15.80
C ARG A 173 9.30 -5.65 15.04
N VAL A 174 8.20 -5.36 15.73
CA VAL A 174 6.89 -5.09 15.12
C VAL A 174 6.92 -3.81 14.28
N GLU A 175 7.56 -2.74 14.75
CA GLU A 175 7.81 -1.53 13.97
C GLU A 175 8.62 -1.84 12.71
N SER A 176 9.70 -2.64 12.81
CA SER A 176 10.52 -3.01 11.65
C SER A 176 9.76 -3.85 10.59
N GLU A 177 8.75 -4.60 11.02
CA GLU A 177 7.97 -5.50 10.16
C GLU A 177 6.75 -4.79 9.54
N ILE A 178 6.17 -3.81 10.26
CA ILE A 178 5.17 -2.87 9.74
C ILE A 178 5.82 -1.92 8.72
N ASP A 179 7.01 -1.38 9.02
CA ASP A 179 7.79 -0.56 8.10
C ASP A 179 8.12 -1.34 6.82
N ARG A 180 8.53 -2.61 6.94
CA ARG A 180 8.80 -3.47 5.78
C ARG A 180 7.58 -3.67 4.88
N LYS A 181 6.39 -3.88 5.46
CA LYS A 181 5.15 -4.05 4.68
C LYS A 181 4.69 -2.74 4.03
N GLN A 182 4.80 -1.61 4.72
CA GLN A 182 4.52 -0.29 4.13
C GLN A 182 5.55 0.12 3.06
N ASP A 183 6.80 -0.32 3.19
CA ASP A 183 7.86 -0.02 2.23
C ASP A 183 7.72 -0.83 0.91
N GLU A 184 7.17 -2.04 0.95
CA GLU A 184 6.75 -2.78 -0.25
C GLU A 184 5.54 -2.13 -0.96
N GLU A 185 4.63 -1.48 -0.22
CA GLU A 185 3.44 -0.81 -0.75
C GLU A 185 3.77 0.44 -1.60
N CYS A 186 4.97 1.01 -1.46
CA CYS A 186 5.40 2.23 -2.12
C CYS A 186 6.42 2.01 -3.26
N LEU A 187 6.30 0.91 -4.01
CA LEU A 187 7.06 0.76 -5.26
C LEU A 187 6.69 1.88 -6.25
N ILE A 188 7.62 2.81 -6.47
CA ILE A 188 7.54 3.80 -7.53
C ILE A 188 7.63 3.05 -8.86
N THR A 189 6.59 3.14 -9.68
CA THR A 189 6.60 2.54 -11.03
C THR A 189 7.61 3.27 -11.90
N VAL A 190 8.18 2.58 -12.89
CA VAL A 190 9.12 3.20 -13.86
C VAL A 190 8.48 4.42 -14.54
N GLU A 191 7.20 4.31 -14.92
CA GLU A 191 6.44 5.43 -15.49
C GLU A 191 6.36 6.62 -14.53
N ARG A 192 6.01 6.39 -13.26
CA ARG A 192 5.94 7.46 -12.25
C ARG A 192 7.30 8.13 -12.05
N LEU A 193 8.37 7.33 -11.99
CA LEU A 193 9.73 7.85 -11.85
C LEU A 193 10.13 8.75 -13.03
N ILE A 194 9.82 8.31 -14.26
CA ILE A 194 10.07 9.09 -15.47
C ILE A 194 9.26 10.40 -15.47
N ASN A 195 7.97 10.33 -15.11
CA ASN A 195 7.14 11.53 -15.00
C ASN A 195 7.71 12.52 -14.00
N MET A 196 8.08 12.07 -12.80
CA MET A 196 8.72 12.92 -11.79
C MET A 196 10.03 13.52 -12.31
N TRP A 197 10.87 12.73 -12.97
CA TRP A 197 12.12 13.22 -13.56
C TRP A 197 11.86 14.31 -14.62
N ASN A 198 10.89 14.11 -15.49
CA ASN A 198 10.50 15.11 -16.49
C ASN A 198 9.95 16.39 -15.84
N ASP A 199 9.18 16.26 -14.76
CA ASP A 199 8.67 17.42 -14.02
C ASP A 199 9.76 18.19 -13.30
N SER A 200 10.81 17.49 -12.87
CA SER A 200 11.93 18.09 -12.13
C SER A 200 12.66 19.17 -12.93
N SER A 201 12.55 19.18 -14.27
CA SER A 201 13.11 20.25 -15.09
C SER A 201 12.41 21.59 -14.89
N GLN A 202 11.15 21.56 -14.46
CA GLN A 202 10.34 22.76 -14.17
C GLN A 202 10.51 23.23 -12.72
N LEU A 203 11.05 22.38 -11.84
CA LEU A 203 11.27 22.73 -10.44
C LEU A 203 12.48 23.67 -10.29
N PRO A 204 12.40 24.66 -9.38
CA PRO A 204 13.56 25.44 -8.97
C PRO A 204 14.60 24.54 -8.28
N SER A 205 15.77 25.09 -7.97
CA SER A 205 16.80 24.36 -7.23
C SER A 205 16.40 24.20 -5.75
N CYS A 206 15.43 23.33 -5.49
CA CYS A 206 14.85 23.04 -4.19
C CYS A 206 15.04 21.58 -3.76
N SER A 207 14.79 21.27 -2.48
CA SER A 207 14.99 19.91 -1.93
C SER A 207 14.22 18.84 -2.72
N GLU A 208 12.97 19.10 -3.11
CA GLU A 208 12.17 18.19 -3.92
C GLU A 208 12.89 17.77 -5.21
N LYS A 209 13.44 18.74 -5.96
CA LYS A 209 14.15 18.47 -7.21
C LYS A 209 15.36 17.57 -7.01
N TYR A 210 16.13 17.83 -5.96
CA TYR A 210 17.30 17.03 -5.63
C TYR A 210 16.93 15.61 -5.21
N ILE A 211 15.85 15.44 -4.41
CA ILE A 211 15.34 14.11 -4.03
C ILE A 211 14.86 13.33 -5.25
N ILE A 212 14.08 13.95 -6.14
CA ILE A 212 13.63 13.32 -7.40
C ILE A 212 14.83 12.88 -8.24
N SER A 213 15.85 13.73 -8.33
CA SER A 213 17.05 13.42 -9.10
C SER A 213 17.81 12.22 -8.51
N LEU A 214 17.96 12.18 -7.19
CA LEU A 214 18.57 11.06 -6.48
C LEU A 214 17.76 9.77 -6.66
N LEU A 215 16.44 9.82 -6.50
CA LEU A 215 15.56 8.68 -6.75
C LEU A 215 15.76 8.11 -8.16
N PHE A 216 15.86 8.99 -9.16
CA PHE A 216 16.12 8.60 -10.53
C PHE A 216 17.48 7.91 -10.69
N TYR A 217 18.57 8.56 -10.25
CA TYR A 217 19.92 8.01 -10.41
C TYR A 217 20.14 6.71 -9.62
N VAL A 218 19.63 6.62 -8.40
CA VAL A 218 19.70 5.40 -7.57
C VAL A 218 18.87 4.28 -8.21
N SER A 219 17.69 4.58 -8.76
CA SER A 219 16.89 3.58 -9.47
C SER A 219 17.59 3.06 -10.74
N VAL A 220 18.31 3.92 -11.47
CA VAL A 220 19.14 3.52 -12.61
C VAL A 220 20.27 2.57 -12.19
N LYS A 221 20.82 2.72 -10.98
CA LYS A 221 21.84 1.81 -10.44
C LYS A 221 21.28 0.43 -10.06
N LEU A 222 20.01 0.36 -9.67
CA LEU A 222 19.33 -0.87 -9.29
C LEU A 222 18.75 -1.64 -10.48
N ALA A 223 18.35 -0.93 -11.53
CA ALA A 223 17.72 -1.56 -12.69
C ALA A 223 18.73 -2.15 -13.67
N ASP A 224 18.29 -3.14 -14.42
CA ASP A 224 18.92 -3.49 -15.68
C ASP A 224 18.85 -2.29 -16.62
N LYS A 225 20.03 -1.76 -16.99
CA LYS A 225 20.19 -0.51 -17.74
C LYS A 225 19.28 -0.48 -18.97
N GLU A 226 19.09 -1.61 -19.65
CA GLU A 226 18.28 -1.68 -20.87
C GLU A 226 16.80 -1.34 -20.67
N LYS A 227 16.21 -1.63 -19.50
CA LYS A 227 14.77 -1.43 -19.25
C LYS A 227 14.40 0.03 -19.03
N ILE A 228 15.29 0.80 -18.39
CA ILE A 228 15.08 2.24 -18.14
C ILE A 228 15.52 3.08 -19.35
N LEU A 229 16.59 2.69 -20.04
CA LEU A 229 17.18 3.44 -21.18
C LEU A 229 16.33 3.45 -22.46
N ARG A 230 15.22 2.69 -22.54
CA ARG A 230 14.24 2.84 -23.63
C ARG A 230 13.53 4.20 -23.62
N SER A 231 13.56 4.89 -22.47
CA SER A 231 13.22 6.30 -22.40
C SER A 231 14.43 7.11 -22.85
N ASN A 232 14.26 8.11 -23.73
CA ASN A 232 15.30 8.92 -24.38
C ASN A 232 16.19 9.77 -23.42
N VAL A 233 16.46 9.30 -22.20
CA VAL A 233 17.21 10.01 -21.17
C VAL A 233 18.70 9.73 -21.34
N LYS A 234 19.48 10.78 -21.63
CA LYS A 234 20.94 10.71 -21.67
C LYS A 234 21.48 10.51 -20.26
N MET A 235 22.19 9.40 -20.02
CA MET A 235 22.80 9.12 -18.73
C MET A 235 24.17 9.80 -18.60
N PRO A 236 24.51 10.33 -17.42
CA PRO A 236 25.88 10.75 -17.12
C PRO A 236 26.84 9.55 -17.16
N ASN A 237 28.06 9.77 -17.66
CA ASN A 237 29.11 8.74 -17.63
C ASN A 237 29.51 8.35 -16.20
N GLU A 238 29.46 9.31 -15.27
CA GLU A 238 29.87 9.16 -13.87
C GLU A 238 28.66 9.34 -12.93
N ILE A 239 27.72 8.40 -12.97
CA ILE A 239 26.49 8.46 -12.15
C ILE A 239 26.79 8.57 -10.65
N GLU A 240 27.82 7.89 -10.13
CA GLU A 240 28.09 7.87 -8.68
C GLU A 240 28.56 9.23 -8.17
N GLU A 241 29.44 9.91 -8.91
CA GLU A 241 29.86 11.27 -8.59
C GLU A 241 28.68 12.24 -8.66
N LYS A 242 27.80 12.06 -9.66
CA LYS A 242 26.57 12.83 -9.78
C LYS A 242 25.63 12.60 -8.60
N ILE A 243 25.43 11.36 -8.15
CA ILE A 243 24.63 11.03 -6.96
C ILE A 243 25.19 11.76 -5.73
N MET A 244 26.50 11.67 -5.48
CA MET A 244 27.11 12.32 -4.31
C MET A 244 26.94 13.83 -4.36
N LYS A 245 27.15 14.44 -5.54
CA LYS A 245 26.95 15.88 -5.74
C LYS A 245 25.51 16.32 -5.51
N GLU A 246 24.52 15.61 -6.05
CA GLU A 246 23.10 15.92 -5.83
C GLU A 246 22.71 15.73 -4.35
N PHE A 247 23.32 14.76 -3.67
CA PHE A 247 23.07 14.53 -2.25
C PHE A 247 23.64 15.64 -1.35
N ASP A 248 24.81 16.18 -1.67
CA ASP A 248 25.35 17.33 -0.95
C ASP A 248 24.52 18.59 -1.20
N ASN A 249 24.06 18.82 -2.44
CA ASN A 249 23.12 19.90 -2.75
C ASN A 249 21.80 19.75 -1.97
N LEU A 250 21.28 18.53 -1.84
CA LEU A 250 20.08 18.25 -1.06
C LEU A 250 20.26 18.67 0.41
N LYS A 251 21.38 18.30 1.04
CA LYS A 251 21.65 18.69 2.44
C LYS A 251 21.67 20.21 2.63
N GLU A 252 22.30 20.93 1.70
CA GLU A 252 22.34 22.40 1.74
C GLU A 252 20.94 23.00 1.59
N ARG A 253 20.12 22.45 0.68
CA ARG A 253 18.76 22.93 0.46
C ARG A 253 17.81 22.65 1.61
N LEU A 254 17.88 21.47 2.22
CA LEU A 254 17.04 21.16 3.39
C LEU A 254 17.29 22.15 4.54
N LYS A 255 18.54 22.60 4.73
CA LYS A 255 18.88 23.65 5.69
C LYS A 255 18.32 25.00 5.28
N THR A 256 18.49 25.36 4.01
CA THR A 256 18.02 26.65 3.47
C THR A 256 16.50 26.79 3.50
N GLU A 257 15.79 25.67 3.32
CA GLU A 257 14.32 25.58 3.33
C GLU A 257 13.74 25.31 4.73
N GLU A 258 14.59 25.26 5.77
CA GLU A 258 14.20 25.02 7.18
C GLU A 258 13.45 23.68 7.39
N LEU A 259 13.75 22.66 6.58
CA LEU A 259 13.11 21.33 6.63
C LEU A 259 13.85 20.34 7.54
N GLN A 260 14.56 20.83 8.56
CA GLN A 260 15.40 20.04 9.46
C GLN A 260 14.61 19.53 10.68
N SER A 261 13.64 18.63 10.46
CA SER A 261 13.06 17.88 11.57
C SER A 261 14.01 16.76 12.01
N GLY A 262 13.94 16.32 13.27
CA GLY A 262 14.76 15.19 13.75
C GLY A 262 14.55 13.91 12.93
N PHE A 263 13.36 13.74 12.35
CA PHE A 263 13.07 12.66 11.40
C PHE A 263 13.84 12.82 10.08
N VAL A 264 13.83 14.02 9.49
CA VAL A 264 14.58 14.31 8.25
C VAL A 264 16.08 14.16 8.46
N GLU A 265 16.62 14.65 9.58
CA GLU A 265 18.04 14.54 9.90
C GLU A 265 18.49 13.08 10.02
N ASN A 266 17.71 12.24 10.72
CA ASN A 266 17.98 10.80 10.81
C ASN A 266 18.00 10.14 9.42
N ILE A 267 17.02 10.42 8.57
CA ILE A 267 16.96 9.87 7.21
C ILE A 267 18.19 10.31 6.39
N ILE A 268 18.60 11.57 6.49
CA ILE A 268 19.77 12.09 5.78
C ILE A 268 21.06 11.41 6.25
N GLU A 269 21.23 11.20 7.55
CA GLU A 269 22.39 10.49 8.10
C GLU A 269 22.46 9.05 7.58
N ARG A 270 21.35 8.29 7.65
CA ARG A 270 21.27 6.93 7.13
C ARG A 270 21.50 6.87 5.63
N CYS A 271 20.85 7.75 4.86
CA CYS A 271 21.10 7.89 3.41
C CYS A 271 22.58 8.10 3.13
N SER A 272 23.27 8.94 3.91
CA SER A 272 24.69 9.20 3.70
C SER A 272 25.54 7.94 3.86
N VAL A 273 25.19 7.04 4.78
CA VAL A 273 25.87 5.75 4.96
C VAL A 273 25.56 4.84 3.77
N TYR A 274 24.28 4.68 3.43
CA TYR A 274 23.86 3.81 2.33
C TYR A 274 24.42 4.21 0.96
N LEU A 275 24.54 5.50 0.68
CA LEU A 275 25.11 5.98 -0.58
C LEU A 275 26.64 5.71 -0.65
N LYS A 276 27.37 5.87 0.46
CA LYS A 276 28.81 5.57 0.54
C LYS A 276 29.07 4.07 0.38
N ASP A 277 28.26 3.25 1.04
CA ASP A 277 28.37 1.79 1.02
C ASP A 277 27.72 1.16 -0.23
N LYS A 278 27.22 1.98 -1.16
CA LYS A 278 26.52 1.56 -2.39
C LYS A 278 25.33 0.62 -2.11
N SER A 279 24.70 0.78 -0.96
CA SER A 279 23.47 0.08 -0.55
C SER A 279 22.24 0.74 -1.18
N TRP A 280 22.16 0.68 -2.52
CA TRP A 280 21.20 1.45 -3.32
C TRP A 280 19.73 1.20 -2.96
N ASN A 281 19.36 -0.04 -2.61
CA ASN A 281 17.98 -0.36 -2.20
C ASN A 281 17.58 0.38 -0.93
N ASN A 282 18.46 0.38 0.08
CA ASN A 282 18.21 1.07 1.35
C ASN A 282 18.18 2.59 1.16
N ALA A 283 19.11 3.13 0.35
CA ALA A 283 19.08 4.54 -0.03
C ALA A 283 17.78 4.91 -0.74
N LEU A 284 17.27 4.06 -1.64
CA LEU A 284 16.01 4.30 -2.34
C LEU A 284 14.80 4.34 -1.39
N ILE A 285 14.76 3.45 -0.40
CA ILE A 285 13.70 3.43 0.63
C ILE A 285 13.72 4.74 1.41
N ASP A 286 14.88 5.14 1.92
CA ASP A 286 15.01 6.36 2.72
C ASP A 286 14.73 7.64 1.90
N LEU A 287 15.18 7.70 0.64
CA LEU A 287 14.85 8.82 -0.26
C LEU A 287 13.34 8.93 -0.53
N ARG A 288 12.61 7.81 -0.56
CA ARG A 288 11.13 7.82 -0.70
C ARG A 288 10.46 8.36 0.55
N LYS A 289 10.92 7.94 1.73
CA LYS A 289 10.44 8.46 3.02
C LYS A 289 10.66 9.97 3.08
N LEU A 290 11.86 10.42 2.71
CA LEU A 290 12.20 11.84 2.64
C LEU A 290 11.34 12.61 1.64
N LEU A 291 11.08 12.05 0.45
CA LEU A 291 10.22 12.70 -0.54
C LEU A 291 8.80 12.93 -0.02
N LYS A 292 8.22 11.95 0.68
CA LYS A 292 6.88 12.09 1.26
C LYS A 292 6.81 13.21 2.29
N GLU A 293 7.87 13.37 3.08
CA GLU A 293 7.98 14.43 4.08
C GLU A 293 8.12 15.81 3.44
N VAL A 294 9.04 15.95 2.48
CA VAL A 294 9.30 17.22 1.78
C VAL A 294 8.16 17.60 0.84
N ARG A 295 7.43 16.61 0.33
CA ARG A 295 6.35 16.78 -0.62
C ARG A 295 5.10 15.99 -0.20
N PRO A 296 4.29 16.56 0.70
CA PRO A 296 3.02 15.95 1.11
C PRO A 296 1.99 15.86 -0.03
N LEU A 297 2.10 16.73 -1.04
CA LEU A 297 1.21 16.77 -2.20
C LEU A 297 2.00 16.94 -3.52
N ASP A 298 1.90 15.95 -4.40
CA ASP A 298 2.44 15.97 -5.77
C ASP A 298 1.47 16.70 -6.71
N THR A 299 1.64 18.02 -6.81
CA THR A 299 0.78 18.89 -7.62
C THR A 299 0.75 18.53 -9.10
N GLN A 300 1.88 18.05 -9.66
CA GLN A 300 1.96 17.66 -11.06
C GLN A 300 1.19 16.37 -11.33
N GLU A 301 1.30 15.38 -10.45
CA GLU A 301 0.47 14.17 -10.53
C GLU A 301 -1.01 14.51 -10.36
N LEU A 302 -1.37 15.37 -9.41
CA LEU A 302 -2.76 15.82 -9.24
C LEU A 302 -3.31 16.46 -10.53
N ILE A 303 -2.55 17.36 -11.17
CA ILE A 303 -2.96 17.99 -12.45
C ILE A 303 -3.22 16.92 -13.52
N ARG A 304 -2.34 15.91 -13.66
CA ARG A 304 -2.53 14.81 -14.60
C ARG A 304 -3.79 14.00 -14.30
N LEU A 305 -4.03 13.68 -13.03
CA LEU A 305 -5.19 12.90 -12.61
C LEU A 305 -6.49 13.69 -12.85
N VAL A 306 -6.51 14.99 -12.55
CA VAL A 306 -7.64 15.88 -12.84
C VAL A 306 -7.87 16.00 -14.35
N ALA A 307 -6.83 16.06 -15.17
CA ALA A 307 -6.96 16.04 -16.63
C ALA A 307 -7.63 14.74 -17.11
N LYS A 308 -7.21 13.58 -16.60
CA LYS A 308 -7.85 12.29 -16.91
C LYS A 308 -9.32 12.25 -16.46
N ALA A 309 -9.63 12.78 -15.29
CA ALA A 309 -11.01 12.90 -14.81
C ALA A 309 -11.86 13.81 -15.74
N ASN A 310 -11.28 14.89 -16.27
CA ASN A 310 -11.94 15.77 -17.23
C ASN A 310 -12.21 15.07 -18.56
N ASP A 311 -11.25 14.28 -19.05
CA ASP A 311 -11.42 13.54 -20.29
C ASP A 311 -12.48 12.45 -20.14
N ALA A 312 -12.53 11.76 -19.00
CA ALA A 312 -13.61 10.85 -18.67
C ALA A 312 -14.98 11.56 -18.65
N ALA A 313 -15.07 12.73 -18.03
CA ALA A 313 -16.30 13.53 -18.00
C ALA A 313 -16.79 13.93 -19.41
N LYS A 314 -15.89 14.26 -20.34
CA LYS A 314 -16.26 14.53 -21.74
C LYS A 314 -16.86 13.29 -22.43
N LEU A 315 -16.33 12.10 -22.14
CA LEU A 315 -16.78 10.85 -22.76
C LEU A 315 -18.19 10.43 -22.31
N ILE A 316 -18.58 10.79 -21.09
CA ILE A 316 -19.87 10.41 -20.48
C ILE A 316 -20.96 11.48 -20.59
N LYS A 317 -20.62 12.68 -21.05
CA LYS A 317 -21.54 13.82 -21.16
C LYS A 317 -22.80 13.47 -21.95
N GLY A 318 -23.97 13.67 -21.32
CA GLY A 318 -25.28 13.45 -21.95
C GLY A 318 -25.58 11.99 -22.31
N LYS A 319 -24.87 11.03 -21.71
CA LYS A 319 -25.08 9.59 -21.94
C LYS A 319 -25.62 8.92 -20.68
N GLU A 320 -26.30 7.79 -20.88
CA GLU A 320 -26.71 6.93 -19.77
C GLU A 320 -25.49 6.22 -19.18
N ILE A 321 -25.24 6.45 -17.90
CA ILE A 321 -24.11 5.90 -17.19
C ILE A 321 -24.56 5.14 -15.94
N ILE A 322 -23.80 4.10 -15.61
CA ILE A 322 -23.87 3.39 -14.33
C ILE A 322 -22.55 3.61 -13.62
N LEU A 323 -22.59 4.32 -12.50
CA LEU A 323 -21.42 4.61 -11.67
C LEU A 323 -21.30 3.56 -10.56
N LEU A 324 -20.20 2.79 -10.55
CA LEU A 324 -19.97 1.79 -9.50
C LEU A 324 -19.17 2.40 -8.35
N LEU A 325 -19.81 2.52 -7.18
CA LEU A 325 -19.20 3.10 -5.98
C LEU A 325 -19.07 2.03 -4.89
N ALA A 326 -17.86 1.79 -4.40
CA ALA A 326 -17.56 0.86 -3.31
C ALA A 326 -16.12 1.06 -2.82
N GLY A 327 -15.78 0.55 -1.64
CA GLY A 327 -14.40 0.53 -1.13
C GLY A 327 -13.41 -0.20 -2.07
N THR A 328 -12.12 0.00 -1.85
CA THR A 328 -11.08 -0.75 -2.58
C THR A 328 -11.19 -2.25 -2.27
N GLY A 329 -11.00 -3.11 -3.28
CA GLY A 329 -11.14 -4.56 -3.13
C GLY A 329 -12.57 -5.11 -3.23
N ALA A 330 -13.60 -4.27 -3.29
CA ALA A 330 -15.01 -4.71 -3.37
C ALA A 330 -15.43 -5.35 -4.72
N GLY A 331 -14.48 -5.62 -5.63
CA GLY A 331 -14.76 -6.29 -6.90
C GLY A 331 -15.29 -5.42 -8.04
N LYS A 332 -15.28 -4.08 -7.92
CA LYS A 332 -15.78 -3.16 -8.98
C LYS A 332 -15.22 -3.46 -10.38
N SER A 333 -13.89 -3.47 -10.49
CA SER A 333 -13.22 -3.71 -11.78
C SER A 333 -13.48 -5.13 -12.30
N THR A 334 -13.53 -6.12 -11.41
CA THR A 334 -13.88 -7.52 -11.74
C THR A 334 -15.30 -7.62 -12.30
N THR A 335 -16.26 -6.95 -11.65
CA THR A 335 -17.66 -6.87 -12.11
C THR A 335 -17.75 -6.19 -13.47
N ILE A 336 -17.02 -5.10 -13.71
CA ILE A 336 -17.01 -4.41 -15.01
C ILE A 336 -16.43 -5.32 -16.10
N HIS A 337 -15.37 -6.08 -15.83
CA HIS A 337 -14.86 -7.06 -16.79
C HIS A 337 -15.89 -8.12 -17.14
N PHE A 338 -16.55 -8.68 -16.13
CA PHE A 338 -17.59 -9.70 -16.32
C PHE A 338 -18.76 -9.15 -17.13
N LEU A 339 -19.31 -7.99 -16.72
CA LEU A 339 -20.43 -7.35 -17.41
C LEU A 339 -20.06 -6.89 -18.83
N GLY A 340 -18.81 -6.52 -19.08
CA GLY A 340 -18.31 -6.16 -20.40
C GLY A 340 -17.92 -7.36 -21.27
N GLY A 341 -18.30 -8.58 -20.88
CA GLY A 341 -18.15 -9.79 -21.70
C GLY A 341 -16.74 -10.38 -21.74
N SER A 342 -15.88 -10.04 -20.76
CA SER A 342 -14.59 -10.71 -20.60
C SER A 342 -14.81 -12.17 -20.19
N THR A 343 -13.97 -13.07 -20.70
CA THR A 343 -13.91 -14.45 -20.20
C THR A 343 -13.08 -14.44 -18.93
N MET A 344 -13.68 -14.88 -17.82
CA MET A 344 -13.06 -14.89 -16.50
C MET A 344 -12.61 -16.31 -16.15
N ALA A 345 -11.48 -16.46 -15.47
CA ALA A 345 -11.03 -17.73 -14.91
C ALA A 345 -10.36 -17.52 -13.56
N GLU A 346 -10.28 -18.59 -12.78
CA GLU A 346 -9.44 -18.61 -11.59
C GLU A 346 -7.96 -18.61 -12.00
N THR A 347 -7.18 -17.72 -11.40
CA THR A 347 -5.75 -17.60 -11.60
C THR A 347 -5.04 -17.49 -10.26
N ILE A 348 -3.75 -17.83 -10.24
CA ILE A 348 -2.91 -17.75 -9.04
C ILE A 348 -1.88 -16.65 -9.24
N VAL A 349 -1.94 -15.60 -8.41
CA VAL A 349 -0.92 -14.54 -8.36
C VAL A 349 -0.39 -14.46 -6.94
N GLN A 350 0.93 -14.56 -6.78
CA GLN A 350 1.60 -14.55 -5.47
C GLN A 350 0.98 -15.53 -4.46
N ARG A 351 0.68 -16.75 -4.90
CA ARG A 351 0.06 -17.82 -4.09
C ARG A 351 -1.37 -17.53 -3.61
N MET A 352 -2.04 -16.51 -4.15
CA MET A 352 -3.45 -16.23 -3.90
C MET A 352 -4.29 -16.58 -5.13
N TYR A 353 -5.36 -17.34 -4.90
CA TYR A 353 -6.39 -17.63 -5.89
C TYR A 353 -7.29 -16.42 -6.07
N TYR A 354 -7.53 -16.00 -7.32
CA TYR A 354 -8.45 -14.92 -7.62
C TYR A 354 -9.06 -15.07 -9.02
N ILE A 355 -10.20 -14.44 -9.24
CA ILE A 355 -10.89 -14.45 -10.54
C ILE A 355 -10.39 -13.28 -11.37
N ALA A 356 -9.86 -13.57 -12.56
CA ALA A 356 -9.26 -12.59 -13.47
C ALA A 356 -9.76 -12.77 -14.91
N PRO A 357 -9.75 -11.72 -15.74
CA PRO A 357 -10.02 -11.85 -17.16
C PRO A 357 -8.86 -12.57 -17.86
N ILE A 358 -9.16 -13.65 -18.59
CA ILE A 358 -8.20 -14.36 -19.47
C ILE A 358 -8.36 -13.95 -20.93
N THR A 359 -9.52 -13.43 -21.31
CA THR A 359 -9.79 -12.94 -22.67
C THR A 359 -10.67 -11.71 -22.58
N ILE A 360 -10.19 -10.61 -23.15
CA ILE A 360 -10.86 -9.31 -23.13
C ILE A 360 -11.36 -9.01 -24.54
N LYS A 361 -12.68 -9.02 -24.73
CA LYS A 361 -13.31 -8.70 -26.03
C LYS A 361 -13.46 -7.20 -26.26
N ASN A 362 -13.90 -6.49 -25.23
CA ASN A 362 -14.13 -5.05 -25.30
C ASN A 362 -12.81 -4.28 -25.16
N PRO A 363 -12.41 -3.43 -26.13
CA PRO A 363 -11.16 -2.70 -26.10
C PRO A 363 -11.08 -1.69 -24.93
N ASP A 364 -12.20 -1.13 -24.46
CA ASP A 364 -12.22 -0.19 -23.33
C ASP A 364 -11.75 -0.87 -22.03
N LEU A 365 -11.99 -2.17 -21.89
CA LEU A 365 -11.60 -2.98 -20.74
C LEU A 365 -10.09 -3.26 -20.67
N GLN A 366 -9.34 -3.07 -21.75
CA GLN A 366 -7.88 -3.33 -21.74
C GLN A 366 -7.13 -2.40 -20.78
N LYS A 367 -7.72 -1.24 -20.46
CA LYS A 367 -7.17 -0.26 -19.52
C LYS A 367 -7.58 -0.52 -18.07
N ILE A 368 -8.54 -1.42 -17.85
CA ILE A 368 -8.99 -1.80 -16.51
C ILE A 368 -8.18 -3.01 -16.09
N THR A 369 -7.62 -2.94 -14.88
CA THR A 369 -6.84 -4.03 -14.30
C THR A 369 -7.55 -4.54 -13.06
N THR A 370 -7.70 -5.86 -12.95
CA THR A 370 -8.14 -6.55 -11.74
C THR A 370 -6.92 -7.05 -10.97
N THR A 371 -6.90 -6.89 -9.64
CA THR A 371 -5.84 -7.47 -8.81
C THR A 371 -6.44 -8.14 -7.58
N PRO A 372 -5.80 -9.18 -7.02
CA PRO A 372 -6.22 -9.79 -5.75
C PRO A 372 -5.90 -8.93 -4.53
N PHE A 373 -5.15 -7.84 -4.70
CA PHE A 373 -4.69 -7.01 -3.60
C PHE A 373 -5.67 -5.87 -3.31
N VAL A 374 -5.64 -5.37 -2.07
CA VAL A 374 -6.42 -4.21 -1.60
C VAL A 374 -5.87 -2.89 -2.15
N LYS A 375 -4.98 -2.91 -3.15
CA LYS A 375 -4.46 -1.71 -3.80
C LYS A 375 -5.32 -1.36 -5.01
N SER A 376 -5.78 -0.12 -5.07
CA SER A 376 -6.56 0.32 -6.22
C SER A 376 -5.68 0.39 -7.46
N GLY A 377 -5.96 -0.46 -8.44
CA GLY A 377 -5.42 -0.31 -9.80
C GLY A 377 -6.03 0.88 -10.53
N THR A 378 -7.18 1.39 -10.06
CA THR A 378 -7.93 2.47 -10.71
C THR A 378 -7.63 3.78 -9.99
N ARG A 379 -7.07 4.77 -10.69
CA ARG A 379 -6.71 6.07 -10.09
C ARG A 379 -7.58 7.25 -10.54
N TYR A 380 -8.49 7.00 -11.46
CA TYR A 380 -9.41 7.98 -12.03
C TYR A 380 -10.60 7.24 -12.64
N ILE A 381 -11.72 7.94 -12.81
CA ILE A 381 -12.92 7.35 -13.42
C ILE A 381 -12.59 6.89 -14.84
N SER A 382 -12.83 5.60 -15.11
CA SER A 382 -12.61 4.99 -16.42
C SER A 382 -13.94 4.51 -16.99
N PRO A 383 -14.52 5.22 -17.98
CA PRO A 383 -15.75 4.81 -18.63
C PRO A 383 -15.50 3.63 -19.58
N VAL A 384 -16.42 2.68 -19.59
CA VAL A 384 -16.43 1.50 -20.46
C VAL A 384 -17.77 1.43 -21.15
N THR A 385 -17.78 1.49 -22.48
CA THR A 385 -19.01 1.36 -23.25
C THR A 385 -19.35 -0.12 -23.41
N ILE A 386 -20.55 -0.52 -23.02
CA ILE A 386 -21.04 -1.90 -23.20
C ILE A 386 -22.20 -1.86 -24.19
N ASN A 387 -22.03 -2.48 -25.35
CA ASN A 387 -23.14 -2.73 -26.26
C ASN A 387 -23.85 -4.01 -25.84
N PHE A 388 -25.17 -3.97 -25.73
CA PHE A 388 -25.91 -5.14 -25.28
C PHE A 388 -25.78 -6.34 -26.24
N LYS A 389 -25.62 -6.09 -27.54
CA LYS A 389 -25.34 -7.14 -28.54
C LYS A 389 -24.07 -7.95 -28.23
N ASP A 390 -23.02 -7.29 -27.73
CA ASP A 390 -21.72 -7.93 -27.48
C ASP A 390 -21.78 -8.93 -26.31
N ILE A 391 -22.82 -8.81 -25.47
CA ILE A 391 -23.08 -9.67 -24.31
C ILE A 391 -24.34 -10.54 -24.49
N GLY A 392 -24.83 -10.68 -25.72
CA GLY A 392 -25.97 -11.56 -26.04
C GLY A 392 -27.36 -10.93 -25.85
N GLY A 393 -27.43 -9.62 -25.61
CA GLY A 393 -28.67 -8.86 -25.60
C GLY A 393 -29.22 -8.63 -27.01
N SER A 394 -30.55 -8.47 -27.11
CA SER A 394 -31.23 -8.32 -28.41
C SER A 394 -31.24 -6.88 -28.96
N SER A 395 -31.01 -5.86 -28.12
CA SER A 395 -31.03 -4.46 -28.54
C SER A 395 -29.65 -3.96 -28.99
N SER A 396 -29.64 -2.97 -29.89
CA SER A 396 -28.43 -2.24 -30.32
C SER A 396 -28.01 -1.13 -29.36
N ASP A 397 -28.69 -1.01 -28.23
CA ASP A 397 -28.41 0.03 -27.26
C ASP A 397 -27.11 -0.26 -26.51
N SER A 398 -26.60 0.78 -25.85
CA SER A 398 -25.36 0.71 -25.08
C SER A 398 -25.51 1.48 -23.79
N VAL A 399 -24.81 1.03 -22.76
CA VAL A 399 -24.68 1.73 -21.48
C VAL A 399 -23.20 1.93 -21.18
N ILE A 400 -22.86 3.03 -20.49
CA ILE A 400 -21.49 3.22 -20.02
C ILE A 400 -21.39 2.79 -18.56
N LEU A 401 -20.53 1.81 -18.27
CA LEU A 401 -20.12 1.51 -16.91
C LEU A 401 -18.90 2.35 -16.54
N CYS A 402 -18.98 3.08 -15.44
CA CYS A 402 -17.88 3.89 -14.94
C CYS A 402 -17.18 3.16 -13.80
N ASN A 403 -15.95 2.70 -14.06
CA ASN A 403 -15.06 2.18 -13.02
C ASN A 403 -14.49 3.35 -12.24
N THR A 404 -14.82 3.47 -10.96
CA THR A 404 -14.24 4.49 -10.08
C THR A 404 -13.15 3.87 -9.20
N PRO A 405 -12.21 4.68 -8.71
CA PRO A 405 -11.36 4.25 -7.60
C PRO A 405 -12.20 3.92 -6.36
N GLY A 406 -11.62 3.13 -5.46
CA GLY A 406 -12.28 2.81 -4.21
C GLY A 406 -12.38 4.01 -3.28
N PHE A 407 -13.40 4.04 -2.42
CA PHE A 407 -13.36 4.88 -1.23
C PHE A 407 -12.21 4.43 -0.32
N GLU A 408 -11.65 5.38 0.43
CA GLU A 408 -10.52 5.16 1.33
C GLU A 408 -9.31 4.54 0.61
N ASP A 409 -9.15 4.86 -0.67
CA ASP A 409 -7.99 4.43 -1.44
C ASP A 409 -6.70 5.03 -0.84
N THR A 410 -5.78 4.16 -0.44
CA THR A 410 -4.50 4.52 0.18
C THR A 410 -3.45 5.01 -0.83
N SER A 411 -3.85 5.23 -2.08
CA SER A 411 -2.95 5.64 -3.17
C SER A 411 -2.44 7.09 -3.05
N GLY A 412 -2.91 7.86 -2.07
CA GLY A 412 -2.43 9.20 -1.75
C GLY A 412 -3.48 10.30 -1.91
N PRO A 413 -3.23 11.50 -1.36
CA PRO A 413 -4.17 12.62 -1.40
C PRO A 413 -4.47 13.10 -2.82
N GLU A 414 -3.54 12.96 -3.77
CA GLU A 414 -3.75 13.37 -5.16
C GLU A 414 -4.85 12.57 -5.83
N VAL A 415 -4.87 11.25 -5.58
CA VAL A 415 -5.88 10.34 -6.11
C VAL A 415 -7.24 10.66 -5.50
N ASP A 416 -7.30 10.86 -4.18
CA ASP A 416 -8.55 11.20 -3.49
C ASP A 416 -9.18 12.50 -4.01
N ILE A 417 -8.38 13.57 -4.12
CA ILE A 417 -8.83 14.87 -4.67
C ILE A 417 -9.32 14.71 -6.11
N ALA A 418 -8.53 14.03 -6.97
CA ALA A 418 -8.90 13.84 -8.37
C ALA A 418 -10.19 13.02 -8.52
N ASN A 419 -10.41 12.04 -7.64
CA ASN A 419 -11.61 11.22 -7.62
C ASN A 419 -12.85 11.99 -7.20
N GLY A 420 -12.75 12.79 -6.14
CA GLY A 420 -13.83 13.68 -5.72
C GLY A 420 -14.26 14.60 -6.87
N ILE A 421 -13.29 15.22 -7.56
CA ILE A 421 -13.55 16.06 -8.74
C ILE A 421 -14.20 15.24 -9.86
N GLY A 422 -13.68 14.05 -10.15
CA GLY A 422 -14.21 13.17 -11.19
C GLY A 422 -15.66 12.77 -10.95
N ILE A 423 -16.00 12.36 -9.73
CA ILE A 423 -17.35 11.91 -9.36
C ILE A 423 -18.34 13.08 -9.47
N VAL A 424 -17.99 14.25 -8.92
CA VAL A 424 -18.84 15.45 -9.00
C VAL A 424 -19.09 15.83 -10.45
N LYS A 425 -18.07 15.74 -11.31
CA LYS A 425 -18.25 15.99 -12.75
C LYS A 425 -19.16 14.94 -13.37
N ALA A 426 -18.92 13.66 -13.15
CA ALA A 426 -19.75 12.59 -13.70
C ALA A 426 -21.23 12.73 -13.37
N ILE A 427 -21.57 13.19 -12.15
CA ILE A 427 -22.97 13.40 -11.73
C ILE A 427 -23.60 14.65 -12.37
N ARG A 428 -22.81 15.71 -12.61
CA ARG A 428 -23.30 17.00 -13.12
C ARG A 428 -23.40 17.08 -14.65
N THR A 429 -22.85 16.10 -15.36
CA THR A 429 -22.71 16.12 -16.83
C THR A 429 -23.86 15.37 -17.48
#